data_AF-A0A7X7NNJ8-F1
#
_entry.id   AF-A0A7X7NNJ8-F1
#
_cell.length_a   1.000
_cell.length_b   1.000
_cell.length_c   1.000
_cell.angle_alpha   90.00
_cell.angle_beta   90.00
_cell.angle_gamma   90.00
#
_symmetry.space_group_name_H-M   'P 1'
#
loop_
_entity.id
_entity.type
_entity.pdbx_description
1 polymer ?
#
loop_
_entity_poly.entity_id
_entity_poly.type
_entity_poly.pdbx_seq_one_letter_code
_entity_poly.pdbx_strand_id
1 'polypeptide(L)'
;SPLDVPTILESVKKTGRVVVAHEAQTFLGMGSELAALIQQEAFYHLEAPVIRVGGYNIPYPPSRHEEVFLPDLDRVLDAVDRSLAY
;
A
#
# COMPACT_ATOMS: atom_id res chain seq x y z
N SER A 1 4.51 4.48 16.16
CA SER A 1 5.92 4.91 16.16
C SER A 1 6.60 4.26 17.36
N PRO A 2 7.74 3.57 17.16
CA PRO A 2 8.47 3.41 15.89
C PRO A 2 7.84 2.37 14.95
N LEU A 3 8.18 2.44 13.66
CA LEU A 3 7.85 1.44 12.64
C LEU A 3 8.96 0.38 12.61
N ASP A 4 8.59 -0.90 12.51
CA ASP A 4 9.55 -2.00 12.39
C ASP A 4 10.09 -2.12 10.96
N VAL A 5 10.98 -1.20 10.60
CA VAL A 5 11.61 -1.12 9.29
C VAL A 5 12.41 -2.38 8.92
N PRO A 6 13.24 -2.97 9.81
CA PRO A 6 13.99 -4.18 9.48
C PRO A 6 13.10 -5.31 8.97
N THR A 7 12.01 -5.62 9.67
CA THR A 7 11.07 -6.68 9.29
C THR A 7 10.43 -6.42 7.92
N ILE A 8 10.06 -5.16 7.64
CA ILE A 8 9.51 -4.77 6.34
C ILE A 8 10.55 -5.03 5.24
N LEU A 9 11.77 -4.52 5.40
CA LEU A 9 12.81 -4.62 4.36
C LEU A 9 13.25 -6.07 4.11
N GLU A 10 13.31 -6.91 5.14
CA GLU A 10 13.57 -8.34 4.96
C GLU A 10 12.49 -9.01 4.10
N SER A 11 11.22 -8.68 4.34
CA SER A 11 10.10 -9.17 3.53
C SER A 11 10.19 -8.68 2.08
N VAL A 12 10.43 -7.37 1.87
CA VAL A 12 10.57 -6.80 0.52
C VAL A 12 11.70 -7.46 -0.25
N LYS A 13 12.86 -7.67 0.37
CA LYS A 13 14.01 -8.32 -0.29
C LYS A 13 13.72 -9.76 -0.67
N LYS A 14 12.85 -10.45 0.07
CA LYS A 14 12.42 -11.82 -0.21
C LYS A 14 11.39 -11.90 -1.33
N THR A 15 10.43 -10.97 -1.39
CA THR A 15 9.29 -11.06 -2.33
C THR A 15 9.45 -10.20 -3.58
N GLY A 16 10.27 -9.14 -3.52
CA GLY A 16 10.45 -8.15 -4.59
C GLY A 16 9.22 -7.30 -4.92
N ARG A 17 8.07 -7.54 -4.29
CA ARG A 17 6.78 -6.90 -4.60
C ARG A 17 6.05 -6.54 -3.31
N VAL A 18 5.43 -5.36 -3.29
CA VAL A 18 4.78 -4.80 -2.09
C VAL A 18 3.46 -4.13 -2.46
N VAL A 19 2.41 -4.51 -1.75
CA VAL A 19 1.11 -3.83 -1.73
C VAL A 19 0.88 -3.30 -0.32
N VAL A 20 0.68 -1.99 -0.18
CA VAL A 20 0.37 -1.34 1.09
C VAL A 20 -1.12 -1.03 1.16
N ALA A 21 -1.81 -1.63 2.13
CA ALA A 21 -3.24 -1.39 2.36
C ALA A 21 -3.47 -0.60 3.66
N HIS A 22 -4.34 0.41 3.63
CA HIS A 22 -4.79 1.14 4.82
C HIS A 22 -6.14 1.83 4.59
N GLU A 23 -6.94 2.05 5.62
CA GLU A 23 -8.30 2.63 5.48
C GLU A 23 -8.29 4.13 5.13
N ALA A 24 -7.30 4.87 5.60
CA ALA A 24 -7.17 6.30 5.34
C ALA A 24 -7.03 6.61 3.85
N GLN A 25 -7.23 7.88 3.47
CA GLN A 25 -7.03 8.34 2.10
C GLN A 25 -5.61 8.06 1.62
N THR A 26 -5.49 7.61 0.37
CA THR A 26 -4.17 7.32 -0.23
C THR A 26 -3.30 8.57 -0.41
N PHE A 27 -3.88 9.73 -0.68
CA PHE A 27 -3.13 10.98 -0.72
C PHE A 27 -2.78 11.45 0.70
N LEU A 28 -1.50 11.73 0.95
CA LEU A 28 -0.95 12.12 2.26
C LEU A 28 -1.19 11.10 3.39
N GLY A 29 -1.54 9.85 3.07
CA GLY A 29 -1.67 8.77 4.04
C GLY A 29 -0.34 8.06 4.33
N MET A 30 -0.28 7.30 5.43
CA MET A 30 0.93 6.55 5.85
C MET A 30 1.52 5.64 4.77
N GLY A 31 0.70 5.17 3.82
CA GLY A 31 1.18 4.38 2.70
C GLY A 31 2.16 5.13 1.80
N SER A 32 2.10 6.48 1.71
CA SER A 32 3.08 7.26 0.95
C SER A 32 4.47 7.21 1.58
N GLU A 33 4.54 7.37 2.91
CA GLU A 33 5.80 7.30 3.66
C GLU A 33 6.41 5.90 3.58
N LEU A 34 5.59 4.85 3.69
CA LEU A 34 6.07 3.48 3.55
C LEU A 34 6.60 3.19 2.14
N ALA A 35 5.89 3.65 1.11
CA ALA A 35 6.34 3.48 -0.27
C ALA A 35 7.65 4.24 -0.55
N ALA A 36 7.79 5.47 -0.06
CA ALA A 36 9.01 6.26 -0.21
C ALA A 36 10.19 5.61 0.51
N LEU A 37 9.99 5.13 1.74
CA LEU A 37 11.01 4.42 2.51
C LEU A 37 11.46 3.14 1.80
N ILE A 38 10.53 2.30 1.36
CA ILE A 38 10.85 1.04 0.67
C ILE A 38 11.58 1.33 -0.64
N GLN A 39 11.11 2.32 -1.40
CA GLN A 39 11.76 2.76 -2.63
C GLN A 39 13.21 3.19 -2.38
N GLN A 40 13.47 3.95 -1.31
CA GLN A 40 14.81 4.41 -0.97
C GLN A 40 15.73 3.26 -0.55
N GLU A 41 15.25 2.36 0.33
CA GLU A 41 16.08 1.36 1.00
C GLU A 41 16.20 0.03 0.23
N ALA A 42 15.27 -0.25 -0.68
CA ALA A 42 15.17 -1.53 -1.38
C ALA A 42 14.99 -1.40 -2.90
N PHE A 43 15.35 -0.26 -3.50
CA PHE A 43 15.15 0.01 -4.93
C PHE A 43 15.53 -1.14 -5.86
N TYR A 44 16.74 -1.69 -5.69
CA TYR A 44 17.27 -2.75 -6.55
C TYR A 44 16.65 -4.13 -6.32
N HIS A 45 15.83 -4.28 -5.27
CA HIS A 45 15.11 -5.51 -4.99
C HIS A 45 13.67 -5.49 -5.51
N LEU A 46 13.16 -4.32 -5.94
CA LEU A 46 11.78 -4.19 -6.39
C LEU A 46 11.62 -4.67 -7.84
N GLU A 47 10.74 -5.63 -8.04
CA GLU A 47 10.31 -6.12 -9.36
C GLU A 47 9.11 -5.33 -9.91
N ALA A 48 8.38 -4.64 -9.04
CA ALA A 48 7.23 -3.80 -9.37
C ALA A 48 7.22 -2.56 -8.45
N PRO A 49 6.60 -1.44 -8.85
CA PRO A 49 6.42 -0.31 -7.95
C PRO A 49 5.60 -0.71 -6.72
N VAL A 50 5.83 -0.04 -5.59
CA VAL A 50 4.99 -0.21 -4.40
C VAL A 50 3.57 0.28 -4.71
N ILE A 51 2.61 -0.63 -4.77
CA ILE A 51 1.20 -0.29 -5.03
C ILE A 51 0.52 0.01 -3.69
N ARG A 52 -0.33 1.04 -3.68
CA ARG A 52 -1.03 1.50 -2.47
C ARG A 52 -2.53 1.41 -2.67
N VAL A 53 -3.21 0.84 -1.68
CA VAL A 53 -4.66 0.64 -1.66
C VAL A 53 -5.20 1.27 -0.39
N GLY A 54 -6.20 2.14 -0.52
CA GLY A 54 -6.82 2.76 0.63
C GLY A 54 -8.03 3.60 0.28
N GLY A 55 -8.48 4.42 1.21
CA GLY A 55 -9.62 5.32 1.00
C GLY A 55 -9.42 6.25 -0.20
N TYR A 56 -10.53 6.62 -0.82
CA TYR A 56 -10.54 7.60 -1.91
C TYR A 56 -10.13 9.00 -1.42
N ASN A 57 -9.60 9.85 -2.30
CA ASN A 57 -9.16 11.21 -1.98
C ASN A 57 -10.35 12.19 -1.87
N ILE A 58 -11.29 11.85 -0.98
CA ILE A 58 -12.48 12.62 -0.63
C ILE A 58 -12.63 12.62 0.90
N PRO A 59 -13.43 13.54 1.48
CA PRO A 59 -13.79 13.47 2.89
C PRO A 59 -14.42 12.12 3.25
N TYR A 60 -14.19 11.66 4.48
CA TYR A 60 -14.78 10.40 4.94
C TYR A 60 -16.31 10.48 4.82
N PRO A 61 -16.95 9.49 4.17
CA PRO A 61 -18.36 9.59 3.86
C PRO A 61 -19.24 9.28 5.09
N PRO A 62 -20.55 9.56 5.01
CA PRO A 62 -21.52 9.01 5.95
C PRO A 62 -21.51 7.47 5.93
N SER A 63 -21.91 6.85 7.05
CA SER A 63 -21.89 5.39 7.25
C SER A 63 -22.54 4.58 6.12
N ARG A 64 -23.56 5.13 5.44
CA ARG A 64 -24.22 4.48 4.29
C ARG A 64 -23.30 4.22 3.09
N HIS A 65 -22.16 4.91 3.00
CA HIS A 65 -21.20 4.77 1.90
C HIS A 65 -19.80 4.34 2.40
N GLU A 66 -19.70 3.95 3.67
CA GLU A 66 -18.43 3.56 4.30
C GLU A 66 -17.83 2.32 3.65
N GLU A 67 -18.64 1.28 3.39
CA GLU A 67 -18.20 0.04 2.75
C GLU A 67 -17.59 0.28 1.35
N VAL A 68 -18.11 1.26 0.61
CA VAL A 68 -17.59 1.60 -0.72
C VAL A 68 -16.28 2.38 -0.60
N PHE A 69 -16.14 3.22 0.42
CA PHE A 69 -14.96 4.06 0.62
C PHE A 69 -13.75 3.26 1.10
N LEU A 70 -13.97 2.36 2.06
CA LEU A 70 -12.92 1.53 2.62
C LEU A 70 -12.36 0.56 1.56
N PRO A 71 -11.06 0.22 1.64
CA PRO A 71 -10.49 -0.78 0.75
C PRO A 71 -11.06 -2.17 1.12
N ASP A 72 -11.69 -2.82 0.16
CA ASP A 72 -12.21 -4.17 0.29
C ASP A 72 -11.22 -5.23 -0.25
N LEU A 73 -11.62 -6.51 -0.15
CA LEU A 73 -10.83 -7.63 -0.64
C LEU A 73 -10.53 -7.50 -2.14
N ASP A 74 -11.52 -7.14 -2.94
CA ASP A 74 -11.39 -7.09 -4.39
C ASP A 74 -10.37 -6.02 -4.82
N ARG A 75 -10.38 -4.85 -4.17
CA ARG A 75 -9.39 -3.78 -4.43
C ARG A 75 -7.98 -4.18 -4.02
N VAL A 76 -7.82 -5.00 -2.98
CA VAL A 76 -6.51 -5.53 -2.58
C VAL A 76 -6.04 -6.60 -3.57
N LEU A 77 -6.90 -7.50 -4.01
CA LEU A 77 -6.57 -8.54 -4.99
C LEU A 77 -6.23 -7.94 -6.37
N ASP A 78 -6.98 -6.94 -6.84
CA ASP A 78 -6.65 -6.18 -8.05
C ASP A 78 -5.24 -5.57 -7.95
N ALA A 79 -4.87 -5.02 -6.80
CA ALA A 79 -3.53 -4.47 -6.60
C ALA A 79 -2.43 -5.54 -6.63
N VAL A 80 -2.71 -6.75 -6.11
CA VAL A 80 -1.79 -7.89 -6.20
C VAL A 80 -1.63 -8.33 -7.65
N ASP A 81 -2.73 -8.47 -8.40
CA ASP A 81 -2.71 -8.85 -9.82
C ASP A 81 -1.94 -7.83 -10.66
N ARG A 82 -2.20 -6.53 -10.44
CA ARG A 82 -1.41 -5.46 -11.08
C ARG A 82 0.06 -5.52 -10.71
N SER A 83 0.37 -5.85 -9.45
CA SER A 83 1.77 -6.00 -9.01
C SER A 83 2.45 -7.14 -9.74
N LEU A 84 1.78 -8.29 -9.94
CA LEU A 84 2.33 -9.45 -10.62
C LEU A 84 2.44 -9.30 -12.14
N ALA A 85 1.65 -8.41 -12.73
CA ALA A 85 1.63 -8.15 -14.18
C ALA A 85 2.68 -7.14 -14.67
N TYR A 86 3.39 -6.45 -13.77
CA TYR A 86 4.58 -5.63 -14.09
C TYR A 86 5.76 -6.51 -14.49
#